data_AF-A0A2K3LDC6-F1
#
_entry.id   AF-A0A2K3LDC6-F1
#
_cell.length_a   1.000
_cell.length_b   1.000
_cell.length_c   1.000
_cell.angle_alpha   90.00
_cell.angle_beta   90.00
_cell.angle_gamma   90.00
#
_symmetry.space_group_name_H-M   'P 1'
#
loop_
_entity.id
_entity.type
_entity.pdbx_description
1 polymer ?
#
loop_
_entity_poly.entity_id
_entity_poly.type
_entity_poly.pdbx_seq_one_letter_code
_entity_poly.pdbx_strand_id
1 'polypeptide(L)'
;RCPACRNYKPHYEKVARLFNGADAVHPGIILLTRVDCALKINTKLCDKFSVGHYPMLFWGAPPKFVGGSWEPKQEKSDIHVIDDARTADRLLNWINKQTSSSFGLDDQKFQNEQLSSNVSDPEQIARAIYDVEEATSIAFDIILEHKMIKPETRAPLIKFLQLLTAHHPSRRCRKGAGELLVSFDDLYPTDFSSSQKQDDDKSQVTNFQICGKEVPRGYWVGAQ
;
A
#
# COMPACT_ATOMS: atom_id res chain seq x y z
N ARG A 1 -8.69 -20.73 -17.63
CA ARG A 1 -9.18 -21.78 -16.67
C ARG A 1 -8.03 -22.72 -16.36
N CYS A 2 -7.28 -22.49 -15.29
CA CYS A 2 -6.08 -23.25 -14.92
C CYS A 2 -6.43 -24.22 -13.77
N PRO A 3 -6.38 -25.56 -13.97
CA PRO A 3 -6.66 -26.53 -12.92
C PRO A 3 -5.69 -26.43 -11.73
N ALA A 4 -4.38 -26.31 -11.99
CA ALA A 4 -3.37 -26.16 -10.94
C ALA A 4 -3.64 -24.94 -10.05
N CYS A 5 -4.01 -23.81 -10.65
CA CYS A 5 -4.35 -22.58 -9.94
C CYS A 5 -5.61 -22.74 -9.07
N ARG A 6 -6.63 -23.43 -9.58
CA ARG A 6 -7.85 -23.72 -8.79
C ARG A 6 -7.55 -24.59 -7.58
N ASN A 7 -6.70 -25.61 -7.76
CA ASN A 7 -6.29 -26.50 -6.67
C ASN A 7 -5.39 -25.79 -5.66
N TYR A 8 -4.53 -24.87 -6.13
CA TYR A 8 -3.61 -24.14 -5.27
C TYR A 8 -4.25 -22.97 -4.52
N LYS A 9 -5.28 -22.35 -5.10
CA LYS A 9 -6.02 -21.22 -4.52
C LYS A 9 -6.34 -21.38 -3.01
N PRO A 10 -6.95 -22.48 -2.53
CA PRO A 10 -7.24 -22.63 -1.10
C PRO A 10 -6.00 -22.62 -0.21
N HIS A 11 -4.87 -23.18 -0.69
CA HIS A 11 -3.61 -23.16 0.05
C HIS A 11 -3.04 -21.74 0.16
N TYR A 12 -3.02 -21.02 -0.95
CA TYR A 12 -2.57 -19.63 -0.99
C TYR A 12 -3.45 -18.72 -0.12
N GLU A 13 -4.77 -18.85 -0.23
CA GLU A 13 -5.72 -18.03 0.55
C GLU A 13 -5.64 -18.30 2.05
N LYS A 14 -5.34 -19.54 2.47
CA LYS A 14 -5.13 -19.86 3.89
C LYS A 14 -3.97 -19.05 4.47
N VAL A 15 -2.85 -18.95 3.75
CA VAL A 15 -1.70 -18.14 4.17
C VAL A 15 -1.98 -16.64 4.04
N ALA A 16 -2.64 -16.21 2.96
CA ALA A 16 -2.94 -14.80 2.73
C ALA A 16 -3.80 -14.19 3.86
N ARG A 17 -4.72 -14.96 4.44
CA ARG A 17 -5.55 -14.51 5.58
C ARG A 17 -4.76 -14.22 6.85
N LEU A 18 -3.56 -14.77 7.00
CA LEU A 18 -2.70 -14.43 8.14
C LEU A 18 -2.23 -12.97 8.06
N PHE A 19 -2.01 -12.44 6.85
CA PHE A 19 -1.35 -11.14 6.68
C PHE A 19 -2.22 -10.07 6.01
N ASN A 20 -3.26 -10.48 5.30
CA ASN A 20 -4.15 -9.60 4.55
C ASN A 20 -5.55 -9.55 5.15
N GLY A 21 -6.21 -8.39 5.02
CA GLY A 21 -7.60 -8.18 5.43
C GLY A 21 -7.73 -7.44 6.76
N ALA A 22 -8.93 -6.97 7.05
CA ALA A 22 -9.21 -6.22 8.29
C ALA A 22 -9.01 -7.08 9.55
N ASP A 23 -9.24 -8.38 9.44
CA ASP A 23 -9.12 -9.35 10.53
C ASP A 23 -7.86 -10.21 10.42
N ALA A 24 -6.83 -9.74 9.69
CA ALA A 24 -5.57 -10.46 9.58
C ALA A 24 -4.92 -10.61 10.97
N VAL A 25 -4.30 -11.76 11.20
CA VAL A 25 -3.65 -12.07 12.49
C VAL A 25 -2.33 -11.32 12.64
N HIS A 26 -1.63 -11.11 11.52
CA HIS A 26 -0.34 -10.46 11.39
C HIS A 26 -0.39 -9.34 10.33
N PRO A 27 -1.21 -8.30 10.53
CA PRO A 27 -1.41 -7.25 9.52
C PRO A 27 -0.13 -6.43 9.32
N GLY A 28 0.09 -5.94 8.09
CA GLY A 28 1.13 -4.96 7.78
C GLY A 28 2.56 -5.50 7.66
N ILE A 29 2.80 -6.79 7.94
CA ILE A 29 4.15 -7.39 7.83
C ILE A 29 4.43 -7.86 6.40
N ILE A 30 3.47 -8.55 5.78
CA ILE A 30 3.60 -9.15 4.45
C ILE A 30 2.33 -8.84 3.67
N LEU A 31 2.45 -8.53 2.38
CA LEU A 31 1.31 -8.37 1.49
C LEU A 31 1.29 -9.50 0.46
N LEU A 32 0.26 -10.36 0.53
CA LEU A 32 0.06 -11.41 -0.47
C LEU A 32 -0.91 -10.92 -1.55
N THR A 33 -0.45 -10.79 -2.79
CA THR A 33 -1.31 -10.40 -3.91
C THR A 33 -1.25 -11.39 -5.08
N ARG A 34 -2.32 -11.43 -5.88
CA ARG A 34 -2.44 -12.32 -7.05
C ARG A 34 -2.80 -11.54 -8.30
N VAL A 35 -2.24 -11.94 -9.43
CA VAL A 35 -2.54 -11.42 -10.76
C VAL A 35 -3.20 -12.53 -11.59
N ASP A 36 -4.31 -12.22 -12.25
CA ASP A 36 -4.94 -13.14 -13.20
C ASP A 36 -4.48 -12.84 -14.63
N CYS A 37 -3.51 -13.62 -15.11
CA CYS A 37 -2.96 -13.49 -16.46
C CYS A 37 -3.94 -13.88 -17.58
N ALA A 38 -5.11 -14.46 -17.26
CA ALA A 38 -6.15 -14.71 -18.26
C ALA A 38 -6.90 -13.42 -18.66
N LEU A 39 -6.79 -12.35 -17.87
CA LEU A 39 -7.39 -11.05 -18.18
C LEU A 39 -6.47 -10.28 -19.13
N LYS A 40 -7.01 -9.79 -20.26
CA LYS A 40 -6.27 -9.02 -21.27
C LYS A 40 -5.52 -7.79 -20.70
N ILE A 41 -6.07 -7.17 -19.66
CA ILE A 41 -5.43 -6.03 -18.99
C ILE A 41 -4.09 -6.40 -18.32
N ASN A 42 -3.90 -7.66 -17.95
CA ASN A 42 -2.71 -8.15 -17.26
C ASN A 42 -1.68 -8.79 -18.19
N THR A 43 -1.96 -8.96 -19.48
CA THR A 43 -1.04 -9.66 -20.41
C THR A 43 0.35 -9.04 -20.41
N LYS A 44 0.45 -7.71 -20.59
CA LYS A 44 1.73 -6.98 -20.56
C LYS A 44 2.46 -7.12 -19.21
N LEU A 45 1.71 -7.22 -18.11
CA LEU A 45 2.30 -7.42 -16.78
C LEU A 45 2.87 -8.83 -16.66
N CYS A 46 2.12 -9.85 -17.04
CA CYS A 46 2.59 -11.23 -16.96
C CYS A 46 3.78 -11.50 -17.89
N ASP A 47 3.81 -10.86 -19.07
CA ASP A 47 4.95 -10.92 -19.98
C ASP A 47 6.20 -10.27 -19.38
N LYS A 48 6.07 -9.09 -18.74
CA LYS A 48 7.18 -8.40 -18.04
C LYS A 48 7.81 -9.22 -16.93
N PHE A 49 7.04 -10.12 -16.31
CA PHE A 49 7.53 -11.00 -15.24
C PHE A 49 7.77 -12.43 -15.74
N SER A 50 7.89 -12.62 -17.07
CA SER A 50 8.23 -13.91 -17.70
C SER A 50 7.41 -15.10 -17.16
N VAL A 51 6.10 -14.89 -16.93
CA VAL A 51 5.24 -15.93 -16.34
C VAL A 51 5.04 -17.08 -17.34
N GLY A 52 5.82 -18.15 -17.17
CA GLY A 52 5.83 -19.29 -18.10
C GLY A 52 4.90 -20.44 -17.71
N HIS A 53 4.46 -20.51 -16.45
CA HIS A 53 3.58 -21.55 -15.94
C HIS A 53 2.73 -21.02 -14.80
N TYR A 54 1.73 -21.80 -14.38
CA TYR A 54 0.79 -21.38 -13.36
C TYR A 54 0.49 -22.47 -12.32
N PRO A 55 0.34 -22.12 -11.03
CA PRO A 55 0.69 -20.83 -10.46
C PRO A 55 2.22 -20.62 -10.43
N MET A 56 2.66 -19.38 -10.55
CA MET A 56 4.05 -18.97 -10.35
C MET A 56 4.07 -17.90 -9.26
N LEU A 57 5.00 -18.02 -8.32
CA LEU A 57 5.05 -17.20 -7.11
C LEU A 57 6.33 -16.38 -7.10
N PHE A 58 6.19 -15.11 -6.75
CA PHE A 58 7.28 -14.16 -6.65
C PHE A 58 7.33 -13.57 -5.24
N TRP A 59 8.54 -13.34 -4.74
CA TRP A 59 8.82 -12.68 -3.47
C TRP A 59 9.82 -11.56 -3.66
N GLY A 60 9.59 -10.41 -3.05
CA GLY A 60 10.52 -9.28 -3.11
C GLY A 60 9.96 -8.06 -2.39
N ALA A 61 10.79 -7.02 -2.25
CA ALA A 61 10.33 -5.76 -1.68
C ALA A 61 9.35 -5.04 -2.63
N PRO A 62 8.31 -4.34 -2.13
CA PRO A 62 7.33 -3.65 -2.97
C PRO A 62 7.94 -2.73 -4.06
N PRO A 63 9.00 -1.93 -3.79
CA PRO A 63 9.61 -1.07 -4.82
C PRO A 63 10.16 -1.83 -6.03
N LYS A 64 10.49 -3.12 -5.88
CA LYS A 64 11.00 -3.95 -6.99
C LYS A 64 9.88 -4.40 -7.93
N PHE A 65 8.64 -4.46 -7.45
CA PHE A 65 7.48 -4.74 -8.28
C PHE A 65 6.95 -3.49 -8.99
N VAL A 66 7.13 -2.31 -8.40
CA VAL A 66 6.70 -1.02 -9.00
C VAL A 66 7.60 -0.68 -10.18
N GLY A 67 7.06 -0.79 -11.40
CA GLY A 67 7.78 -0.47 -12.64
C GLY A 67 8.85 -1.50 -13.04
N GLY A 68 9.04 -2.55 -12.26
CA GLY A 68 10.02 -3.61 -12.51
C GLY A 68 9.59 -4.64 -13.57
N SER A 69 10.51 -5.56 -13.83
CA SER A 69 10.36 -6.75 -14.67
C SER A 69 11.18 -7.89 -14.04
N TRP A 70 10.88 -9.12 -14.40
CA TRP A 70 11.65 -10.28 -13.96
C TRP A 70 11.95 -11.20 -15.15
N GLU A 71 13.21 -11.62 -15.26
CA GLU A 71 13.68 -12.56 -16.26
C GLU A 71 14.52 -13.69 -15.62
N PRO A 72 14.38 -14.95 -16.06
CA PRO A 72 15.05 -16.10 -15.44
C PRO A 72 16.59 -16.06 -15.42
N LYS A 73 17.22 -15.22 -16.25
CA LYS A 73 18.68 -15.16 -16.44
C LYS A 73 19.37 -14.04 -15.66
N GLN A 74 18.63 -13.29 -14.84
CA GLN A 74 19.23 -12.24 -14.01
C GLN A 74 19.77 -12.85 -12.72
N GLU A 75 21.08 -13.14 -12.68
CA GLU A 75 21.79 -13.67 -11.50
C GLU A 75 21.72 -12.77 -10.24
N LYS A 76 21.16 -11.55 -10.35
CA LYS A 76 21.03 -10.57 -9.27
C LYS A 76 19.64 -9.91 -9.22
N SER A 77 18.56 -10.66 -9.46
CA SER A 77 17.22 -10.09 -9.23
C SER A 77 16.86 -10.12 -7.75
N ASP A 78 16.52 -8.95 -7.18
CA ASP A 78 15.98 -8.84 -5.80
C ASP A 78 14.60 -9.49 -5.65
N ILE A 79 14.01 -9.96 -6.76
CA ILE A 79 12.78 -10.75 -6.82
C ILE A 79 13.15 -12.22 -6.93
N HIS A 80 12.61 -13.02 -6.02
CA HIS A 80 12.86 -14.46 -5.91
C HIS A 80 11.63 -15.23 -6.37
N VAL A 81 11.83 -16.28 -7.17
CA VAL A 81 10.77 -17.23 -7.50
C VAL A 81 10.67 -18.28 -6.40
N ILE A 82 9.43 -18.63 -6.03
CA ILE A 82 9.17 -19.67 -5.01
C ILE A 82 8.70 -20.95 -5.70
N ASP A 83 9.59 -21.93 -5.82
CA ASP A 83 9.30 -23.18 -6.54
C ASP A 83 8.64 -24.27 -5.67
N ASP A 84 8.94 -24.30 -4.37
CA ASP A 84 8.43 -25.34 -3.44
C ASP A 84 7.40 -24.82 -2.43
N ALA A 85 6.34 -24.20 -2.93
CA ALA A 85 5.26 -23.65 -2.10
C ALA A 85 3.89 -24.24 -2.44
N ARG A 86 3.82 -25.52 -2.82
CA ARG A 86 2.58 -26.16 -3.33
C ARG A 86 1.46 -26.36 -2.30
N THR A 87 1.76 -26.24 -1.00
CA THR A 87 0.78 -26.32 0.10
C THR A 87 0.90 -25.09 1.00
N ALA A 88 -0.12 -24.88 1.85
CA ALA A 88 -0.14 -23.76 2.79
C ALA A 88 1.05 -23.84 3.76
N ASP A 89 1.32 -25.02 4.32
CA ASP A 89 2.45 -25.24 5.23
C ASP A 89 3.79 -24.97 4.57
N ARG A 90 3.99 -25.43 3.32
CA ARG A 90 5.24 -25.19 2.59
C ARG A 90 5.44 -23.71 2.30
N LEU A 91 4.39 -23.02 1.87
CA LEU A 91 4.44 -21.57 1.64
C LEU A 91 4.75 -20.82 2.94
N LEU A 92 4.06 -21.13 4.04
CA LEU A 92 4.27 -20.45 5.32
C LEU A 92 5.67 -20.72 5.88
N ASN A 93 6.15 -21.97 5.80
CA ASN A 93 7.50 -22.32 6.21
C ASN A 93 8.57 -21.59 5.39
N TRP A 94 8.35 -21.45 4.08
CA TRP A 94 9.23 -20.66 3.23
C TRP A 94 9.25 -19.19 3.67
N ILE A 95 8.08 -18.60 3.93
CA ILE A 95 7.95 -17.22 4.42
C ILE A 95 8.68 -17.05 5.76
N ASN A 96 8.40 -17.91 6.73
CA ASN A 96 9.04 -17.90 8.05
C ASN A 96 10.57 -17.94 7.95
N LYS A 97 11.11 -18.78 7.05
CA LYS A 97 12.55 -18.84 6.79
C LYS A 97 13.08 -17.54 6.19
N GLN A 98 12.33 -16.93 5.28
CA GLN A 98 12.73 -15.70 4.59
C GLN A 98 12.68 -14.46 5.51
N THR A 99 11.78 -14.44 6.48
CA THR A 99 11.60 -13.31 7.41
C THR A 99 12.22 -13.54 8.79
N SER A 100 12.85 -14.70 9.03
CA SER A 100 13.32 -15.12 10.36
C SER A 100 12.20 -15.05 11.41
N SER A 101 11.00 -15.50 11.04
CA SER A 101 9.78 -15.47 11.88
C SER A 101 9.23 -16.87 12.14
N SER A 102 8.16 -16.97 12.92
CA SER A 102 7.53 -18.24 13.31
C SER A 102 6.00 -18.17 13.31
N PHE A 103 5.40 -17.74 12.20
CA PHE A 103 3.96 -17.70 12.02
C PHE A 103 3.37 -19.11 11.93
N GLY A 104 2.19 -19.32 12.52
CA GLY A 104 1.39 -20.54 12.44
C GLY A 104 0.12 -20.35 11.59
N LEU A 105 -0.31 -21.41 10.91
CA LEU A 105 -1.58 -21.41 10.15
C LEU A 105 -2.81 -21.31 11.04
N ASP A 106 -2.67 -21.66 12.32
CA ASP A 106 -3.71 -21.64 13.33
C ASP A 106 -3.49 -20.48 14.33
N ASP A 107 -2.59 -19.54 14.00
CA ASP A 107 -2.42 -18.33 14.80
C ASP A 107 -3.77 -17.63 14.88
N GLN A 108 -4.17 -17.30 16.09
CA GLN A 108 -5.37 -16.53 16.35
C GLN A 108 -4.96 -15.11 16.71
N LYS A 109 -5.81 -14.16 16.33
CA LYS A 109 -5.69 -12.78 16.80
C LYS A 109 -5.65 -12.83 18.33
N PHE A 110 -4.58 -12.32 18.94
CA PHE A 110 -4.52 -12.20 20.39
C PHE A 110 -5.77 -11.44 20.84
N GLN A 111 -6.60 -12.07 21.69
CA GLN A 111 -7.97 -11.66 22.01
C GLN A 111 -8.11 -10.28 22.69
N ASN A 112 -7.02 -9.54 22.88
CA ASN A 112 -7.06 -8.21 23.50
C ASN A 112 -7.74 -7.14 22.63
N GLU A 113 -7.97 -7.37 21.33
CA GLU A 113 -8.78 -6.45 20.50
C GLU A 113 -10.28 -6.77 20.48
N GLN A 114 -10.71 -7.92 21.02
CA GLN A 114 -12.12 -8.36 21.01
C GLN A 114 -12.80 -8.31 22.39
N LEU A 115 -12.18 -7.69 23.39
CA LEU A 115 -12.86 -7.29 24.62
C LEU A 115 -13.79 -6.10 24.31
N SER A 116 -14.99 -6.40 23.83
CA SER A 116 -16.15 -5.51 23.76
C SER A 116 -15.79 -4.05 23.43
N SER A 117 -15.50 -3.74 22.16
CA SER A 117 -15.43 -2.36 21.70
C SER A 117 -16.81 -1.73 21.93
N ASN A 118 -16.99 -1.08 23.07
CA ASN A 118 -18.03 -0.08 23.21
C ASN A 118 -17.70 0.96 22.14
N VAL A 119 -18.44 0.95 21.02
CA VAL A 119 -18.30 1.89 19.89
C VAL A 119 -18.41 3.37 20.35
N SER A 120 -18.77 3.59 21.62
CA SER A 120 -18.83 4.85 22.33
C SER A 120 -17.59 5.21 23.16
N ASP A 121 -16.51 4.42 23.15
CA ASP A 121 -15.27 4.75 23.88
C ASP A 121 -14.52 5.90 23.17
N PRO A 122 -14.44 7.10 23.78
CA PRO A 122 -13.79 8.25 23.16
C PRO A 122 -12.31 8.00 22.82
N GLU A 123 -11.64 7.09 23.55
CA GLU A 123 -10.24 6.77 23.30
C GLU A 123 -10.06 5.94 22.03
N GLN A 124 -10.93 4.95 21.79
CA GLN A 124 -10.93 4.17 20.55
C GLN A 124 -11.28 5.03 19.33
N ILE A 125 -12.23 5.96 19.48
CA ILE A 125 -12.57 6.93 18.43
C ILE A 125 -11.35 7.81 18.13
N ALA A 126 -10.64 8.30 19.15
CA ALA A 126 -9.44 9.12 18.96
C ALA A 126 -8.32 8.35 18.24
N ARG A 127 -8.06 7.10 18.63
CA ARG A 127 -7.07 6.22 17.97
C ARG A 127 -7.42 6.00 16.50
N ALA A 128 -8.67 5.67 16.19
CA ALA A 128 -9.12 5.50 14.81
C ALA A 128 -8.97 6.79 13.98
N ILE A 129 -9.22 7.96 14.58
CA ILE A 129 -8.97 9.24 13.90
C ILE A 129 -7.48 9.41 13.62
N TYR A 130 -6.59 9.08 14.57
CA TYR A 130 -5.14 9.17 14.38
C TYR A 130 -4.62 8.24 13.29
N ASP A 131 -5.13 7.02 13.19
CA ASP A 131 -4.76 6.10 12.10
C ASP A 131 -5.18 6.65 10.74
N VAL A 132 -6.36 7.27 10.67
CA VAL A 132 -6.85 7.93 9.43
C VAL A 132 -6.04 9.19 9.11
N GLU A 133 -5.60 9.97 10.11
CA GLU A 133 -4.68 11.10 9.92
C GLU A 133 -3.34 10.63 9.35
N GLU A 134 -2.75 9.59 9.94
CA GLU A 134 -1.47 9.02 9.51
C GLU A 134 -1.57 8.47 8.08
N ALA A 135 -2.59 7.66 7.79
CA ALA A 135 -2.82 7.11 6.46
C ALA A 135 -3.00 8.20 5.39
N THR A 136 -3.76 9.26 5.71
CA THR A 136 -3.99 10.38 4.80
C THR A 136 -2.70 11.18 4.56
N SER A 137 -1.91 11.43 5.61
CA SER A 137 -0.62 12.13 5.49
C SER A 137 0.34 11.34 4.60
N ILE A 138 0.54 10.04 4.89
CA ILE A 138 1.47 9.18 4.15
C ILE A 138 1.02 9.03 2.68
N ALA A 139 -0.27 8.84 2.44
CA ALA A 139 -0.79 8.75 1.07
C ALA A 139 -0.50 10.02 0.27
N PHE A 140 -0.62 11.19 0.90
CA PHE A 140 -0.33 12.46 0.25
C PHE A 140 1.17 12.67 0.02
N ASP A 141 2.02 12.32 0.99
CA ASP A 141 3.47 12.34 0.83
C ASP A 141 3.91 11.49 -0.38
N ILE A 142 3.35 10.28 -0.53
CA ILE A 142 3.58 9.40 -1.70
C ILE A 142 3.18 10.10 -3.01
N ILE A 143 2.02 10.78 -3.05
CA ILE A 143 1.56 11.52 -4.24
C ILE A 143 2.57 12.61 -4.64
N LEU A 144 3.10 13.34 -3.65
CA LEU A 144 4.08 14.41 -3.85
C LEU A 144 5.45 13.87 -4.29
N GLU A 145 6.00 12.92 -3.53
CA GLU A 145 7.31 12.32 -3.76
C GLU A 145 7.42 11.69 -5.15
N HIS A 146 6.38 11.00 -5.60
CA HIS A 146 6.34 10.35 -6.91
C HIS A 146 5.87 11.27 -8.05
N LYS A 147 5.72 12.58 -7.81
CA LYS A 147 5.33 13.59 -8.80
C LYS A 147 4.07 13.17 -9.57
N MET A 148 3.07 12.68 -8.83
CA MET A 148 1.83 12.18 -9.43
C MET A 148 0.87 13.30 -9.86
N ILE A 149 1.20 14.56 -9.54
CA ILE A 149 0.43 15.74 -9.93
C ILE A 149 0.86 16.17 -11.33
N LYS A 150 -0.02 15.90 -12.30
CA LYS A 150 0.16 16.14 -13.73
C LYS A 150 -1.11 16.76 -14.30
N PRO A 151 -1.08 17.36 -15.51
CA PRO A 151 -2.28 17.94 -16.12
C PRO A 151 -3.47 16.97 -16.14
N GLU A 152 -3.26 15.70 -16.43
CA GLU A 152 -4.30 14.67 -16.49
C GLU A 152 -4.82 14.21 -15.12
N THR A 153 -4.05 14.37 -14.04
CA THR A 153 -4.45 13.97 -12.67
C THR A 153 -4.94 15.13 -11.81
N ARG A 154 -4.82 16.38 -12.28
CA ARG A 154 -5.27 17.58 -11.56
C ARG A 154 -6.74 17.51 -11.14
N ALA A 155 -7.65 17.27 -12.09
CA ALA A 155 -9.09 17.26 -11.78
C ALA A 155 -9.50 16.16 -10.78
N PRO A 156 -9.05 14.90 -10.93
CA PRO A 156 -9.24 13.88 -9.90
C PRO A 156 -8.67 14.27 -8.53
N LEU A 157 -7.49 14.88 -8.48
CA LEU A 157 -6.87 15.30 -7.23
C LEU A 157 -7.62 16.44 -6.55
N ILE A 158 -8.07 17.45 -7.29
CA ILE A 158 -8.93 18.53 -6.76
C ILE A 158 -10.20 17.92 -6.15
N LYS A 159 -10.83 16.97 -6.84
CA LYS A 159 -12.03 16.30 -6.32
C LYS A 159 -11.75 15.51 -5.05
N PHE A 160 -10.61 14.83 -4.98
CA PHE A 160 -10.16 14.14 -3.76
C PHE A 160 -9.94 15.12 -2.61
N LEU A 161 -9.26 16.25 -2.85
CA LEU A 161 -9.05 17.28 -1.84
C LEU A 161 -10.39 17.88 -1.37
N GLN A 162 -11.35 18.13 -2.27
CA GLN A 162 -12.70 18.59 -1.90
C GLN A 162 -13.42 17.60 -0.97
N LEU A 163 -13.29 16.30 -1.24
CA LEU A 163 -13.81 15.25 -0.38
C LEU A 163 -13.15 15.31 1.01
N LEU A 164 -11.82 15.43 1.07
CA LEU A 164 -11.10 15.54 2.33
C LEU A 164 -11.52 16.79 3.13
N THR A 165 -11.60 17.95 2.49
CA THR A 165 -12.01 19.21 3.14
C THR A 165 -13.40 19.11 3.77
N ALA A 166 -14.34 18.45 3.10
CA ALA A 166 -15.72 18.35 3.59
C ALA A 166 -15.95 17.21 4.60
N HIS A 167 -15.27 16.07 4.43
CA HIS A 167 -15.66 14.82 5.09
C HIS A 167 -14.58 14.13 5.91
N HIS A 168 -13.32 14.56 5.84
CA HIS A 168 -12.27 13.92 6.63
C HIS A 168 -12.58 14.07 8.13
N PRO A 169 -12.50 13.01 8.97
CA PRO A 169 -12.92 13.08 10.38
C PRO A 169 -12.05 14.04 11.20
N SER A 170 -10.76 14.12 10.88
CA SER A 170 -9.82 15.06 11.49
C SER A 170 -9.97 16.50 10.97
N ARG A 171 -10.09 17.45 11.90
CA ARG A 171 -10.16 18.89 11.62
C ARG A 171 -8.87 19.43 10.98
N ARG A 172 -7.69 18.93 11.37
CA ARG A 172 -6.40 19.42 10.82
C ARG A 172 -6.23 19.00 9.36
N CYS A 173 -6.62 17.77 9.00
CA CYS A 173 -6.60 17.31 7.61
C CYS A 173 -7.63 18.06 6.75
N ARG A 174 -8.82 18.36 7.28
CA ARG A 174 -9.80 19.22 6.58
C ARG A 174 -9.21 20.59 6.27
N LYS A 175 -8.54 21.21 7.26
CA LYS A 175 -7.89 22.51 7.14
C LYS A 175 -6.78 22.48 6.09
N GLY A 176 -5.83 21.55 6.19
CA GLY A 176 -4.72 21.45 5.24
C GLY A 176 -5.18 21.12 3.81
N ALA A 177 -6.15 20.22 3.64
CA ALA A 177 -6.76 19.99 2.32
C ALA A 177 -7.41 21.26 1.75
N GLY A 178 -8.09 22.04 2.59
CA GLY A 178 -8.71 23.32 2.20
C GLY A 178 -7.67 24.39 1.82
N GLU A 179 -6.60 24.53 2.59
CA GLU A 179 -5.49 25.44 2.30
C GLU A 179 -4.81 25.07 0.98
N LEU A 180 -4.60 23.78 0.74
CA LEU A 180 -4.05 23.30 -0.53
C LEU A 180 -4.97 23.60 -1.71
N LEU A 181 -6.29 23.40 -1.55
CA LEU A 181 -7.26 23.69 -2.61
C LEU A 181 -7.24 25.16 -3.02
N VAL A 182 -7.16 26.07 -2.05
CA VAL A 182 -7.14 27.52 -2.32
C VAL A 182 -5.89 27.92 -3.10
N SER A 183 -4.75 27.32 -2.76
CA SER A 183 -3.45 27.63 -3.39
C SER A 183 -3.08 26.64 -4.50
N PHE A 184 -4.01 25.80 -4.96
CA PHE A 184 -3.66 24.65 -5.83
C PHE A 184 -3.14 25.08 -7.20
N ASP A 185 -3.73 26.15 -7.75
CA ASP A 185 -3.35 26.68 -9.07
C ASP A 185 -2.00 27.39 -9.01
N ASP A 186 -1.69 28.04 -7.88
CA ASP A 186 -0.41 28.71 -7.63
C ASP A 186 0.72 27.68 -7.44
N LEU A 187 0.45 26.59 -6.72
CA LEU A 187 1.43 25.54 -6.41
C LEU A 187 1.67 24.59 -7.59
N TYR A 188 0.67 24.40 -8.46
CA TYR A 188 0.72 23.43 -9.57
C TYR A 188 0.17 24.00 -10.88
N PRO A 189 0.73 25.08 -11.44
CA PRO A 189 0.18 25.74 -12.63
C PRO A 189 0.03 24.77 -13.82
N THR A 190 -1.00 24.99 -14.64
CA THR A 190 -1.32 24.18 -15.83
C THR A 190 -0.25 24.25 -16.91
N ASP A 191 0.55 25.32 -16.93
CA ASP A 191 1.56 25.58 -17.95
C ASP A 191 2.94 25.08 -17.51
N PHE A 192 3.11 23.76 -17.36
CA PHE A 192 4.43 23.14 -17.25
C PHE A 192 5.20 23.13 -18.59
N SER A 193 5.09 24.21 -19.37
CA SER A 193 5.81 24.39 -20.62
C SER A 193 7.22 24.90 -20.35
N SER A 194 8.18 23.97 -20.29
CA SER A 194 9.58 24.16 -20.70
C SER A 194 10.25 25.50 -20.34
N SER A 195 10.53 25.73 -19.06
CA SER A 195 11.53 26.72 -18.65
C SER A 195 12.73 26.00 -18.04
N GLN A 196 13.65 25.58 -18.91
CA GLN A 196 15.05 25.46 -18.50
C GLN A 196 15.55 26.86 -18.14
N LYS A 197 15.60 27.20 -16.86
CA LYS A 197 16.62 28.06 -16.21
C LYS A 197 16.34 28.23 -14.71
N GLN A 198 17.34 27.81 -13.92
CA GLN A 198 17.74 28.25 -12.57
C GLN A 198 16.67 28.14 -11.46
N ASP A 199 16.79 27.17 -10.55
CA ASP A 199 17.52 27.28 -9.27
C ASP A 199 17.03 28.46 -8.43
N ASP A 200 15.97 28.24 -7.63
CA ASP A 200 16.00 28.36 -6.15
C ASP A 200 14.64 28.14 -5.45
N ASP A 201 13.54 27.87 -6.16
CA ASP A 201 12.19 27.83 -5.53
C ASP A 201 11.51 26.44 -5.51
N LYS A 202 12.31 25.38 -5.56
CA LYS A 202 11.82 23.98 -5.59
C LYS A 202 11.46 23.39 -4.22
N SER A 203 11.56 24.18 -3.13
CA SER A 203 11.48 23.66 -1.76
C SER A 203 10.09 23.74 -1.11
N GLN A 204 9.17 24.54 -1.63
CA GLN A 204 7.86 24.71 -0.98
C GLN A 204 6.86 23.58 -1.28
N VAL A 205 6.91 23.01 -2.48
CA VAL A 205 5.89 22.05 -2.94
C VAL A 205 6.12 20.65 -2.37
N THR A 206 7.38 20.28 -2.11
CA THR A 206 7.76 18.93 -1.65
C THR A 206 7.52 18.67 -0.17
N ASN A 207 6.96 19.64 0.58
CA ASN A 207 6.80 19.51 2.03
C ASN A 207 5.43 19.98 2.54
N PHE A 208 4.40 19.91 1.68
CA PHE A 208 3.04 20.26 2.09
C PHE A 208 2.47 19.18 3.01
N GLN A 209 2.25 19.54 4.27
CA GLN A 209 1.75 18.62 5.29
C GLN A 209 0.23 18.69 5.37
N ILE A 210 -0.45 17.83 4.62
CA ILE A 210 -1.92 17.86 4.46
C ILE A 210 -2.69 17.74 5.79
N CYS A 211 -2.11 17.08 6.78
CA CYS A 211 -2.67 16.92 8.13
C CYS A 211 -1.86 17.68 9.21
N GLY A 212 -0.90 18.52 8.83
CA GLY A 212 -0.04 19.30 9.74
C GLY A 212 1.21 18.55 10.24
N LYS A 213 2.02 19.24 11.06
CA LYS A 213 3.30 18.71 11.60
C LYS A 213 3.15 17.67 12.70
N GLU A 214 2.00 17.68 13.37
CA GLU A 214 1.74 16.90 14.59
C GLU A 214 0.92 15.64 14.29
N VAL A 215 1.01 15.09 13.08
CA VAL A 215 0.33 13.83 12.73
C VAL A 215 0.93 12.71 13.59
N PRO A 216 0.11 11.98 14.36
CA PRO A 216 0.57 10.83 15.12
C PRO A 216 1.20 9.80 14.19
N ARG A 217 2.25 9.12 14.65
CA ARG A 217 2.92 8.06 13.90
C ARG A 217 2.94 6.78 14.71
N GLY A 218 2.64 5.67 14.05
CA GLY A 218 2.73 4.33 14.64
C GLY A 218 1.65 4.03 15.68
N TYR A 219 0.53 4.75 15.71
CA TYR A 219 -0.57 4.45 16.64
C TYR A 219 -1.28 3.11 16.32
N TRP A 220 -1.27 2.73 15.04
CA TRP A 220 -1.72 1.43 14.54
C TRP A 220 -0.81 0.27 14.93
N VAL A 221 0.44 0.54 15.32
CA VAL A 221 1.33 -0.45 15.94
C VAL A 221 1.00 -0.42 17.43
N GLY A 222 -0.01 -1.19 17.82
CA GLY A 222 -0.57 -1.18 19.17
C GLY A 222 0.50 -1.17 20.28
N ALA A 223 0.18 -0.46 21.36
CA ALA A 223 0.96 -0.43 22.60
C ALA A 223 1.58 -1.80 22.92
N GLN A 224 2.91 -1.83 23.02
CA GLN A 224 3.65 -2.96 23.58
C GLN A 224 3.36 -3.12 25.07
#